data_AF-A0A7K4HEE3-F1
#
_entry.id   AF-A0A7K4HEE3-F1
#
_cell.length_a   1.000
_cell.length_b   1.000
_cell.length_c   1.000
_cell.angle_alpha   90.00
_cell.angle_beta   90.00
_cell.angle_gamma   90.00
#
_symmetry.space_group_name_H-M   'P 1'
#
loop_
_entity.id
_entity.type
_entity.pdbx_description
1 polymer ?
#
loop_
_entity_poly.entity_id
_entity_poly.type
_entity_poly.pdbx_seq_one_letter_code
_entity_poly.pdbx_strand_id
1 'polypeptide(L)'
;MTNTRIFRQINSIETSIIATTFNNISPELSHTLENMKNLLYILINNSTTQKDYPSIYLITDQQQKLLNETIIINLIYSAGLYFGFLKKGIFYFSIEGVEYLCKNGIFTDFKQLHLTKGGEKAFLYGNNVLKKMVRKSPNNLKEKDFLLILNRIDEIVGLGISQVNNETILNIKPNDVFAINISDKGQYLRKKQ
;
A
#
# COMPACT_ATOMS: atom_id res chain seq x y z
N MET A 1 5.93 3.28 -31.81
CA MET A 1 4.68 2.99 -31.06
C MET A 1 4.43 4.15 -30.11
N THR A 2 3.33 4.87 -30.28
CA THR A 2 2.96 6.00 -29.43
C THR A 2 2.58 5.48 -28.05
N ASN A 3 3.43 5.68 -27.05
CA ASN A 3 3.09 5.43 -25.65
C ASN A 3 1.91 6.34 -25.29
N THR A 4 0.70 5.78 -25.28
CA THR A 4 -0.48 6.48 -24.82
C THR A 4 -0.62 6.25 -23.32
N ARG A 5 -0.62 7.33 -22.55
CA ARG A 5 -0.93 7.32 -21.13
C ARG A 5 -2.31 7.93 -20.93
N ILE A 6 -3.07 7.33 -20.04
CA ILE A 6 -4.36 7.85 -19.62
C ILE A 6 -4.21 8.23 -18.16
N PHE A 7 -4.36 9.52 -17.86
CA PHE A 7 -4.39 10.05 -16.50
C PHE A 7 -5.74 10.72 -16.27
N ARG A 8 -6.57 10.17 -15.39
CA ARG A 8 -7.91 10.69 -15.13
C ARG A 8 -8.36 10.35 -13.72
N GLN A 9 -9.45 10.97 -13.28
CA GLN A 9 -10.11 10.57 -12.05
C GLN A 9 -10.57 9.10 -12.13
N ILE A 10 -10.56 8.41 -10.99
CA ILE A 10 -11.09 7.04 -10.90
C ILE A 10 -12.59 7.00 -11.22
N ASN A 11 -13.03 5.92 -11.86
CA ASN A 11 -14.45 5.68 -12.15
C ASN A 11 -15.12 4.83 -11.06
N SER A 12 -16.41 4.50 -11.23
CA SER A 12 -17.19 3.71 -10.27
C SER A 12 -16.66 2.29 -10.07
N ILE A 13 -16.12 1.66 -11.11
CA ILE A 13 -15.55 0.30 -11.04
C ILE A 13 -14.24 0.31 -10.25
N GLU A 14 -13.36 1.28 -10.52
CA GLU A 14 -12.11 1.44 -9.78
C GLU A 14 -12.38 1.81 -8.32
N THR A 15 -13.38 2.65 -8.07
CA THR A 15 -13.84 2.99 -6.72
C THR A 15 -14.31 1.76 -5.97
N SER A 16 -15.10 0.87 -6.60
CA SER A 16 -15.59 -0.35 -5.93
C SER A 16 -14.48 -1.35 -5.62
N ILE A 17 -13.46 -1.46 -6.50
CA ILE A 17 -12.27 -2.28 -6.25
C ILE A 17 -11.49 -1.77 -5.02
N ILE A 18 -11.28 -0.45 -4.94
CA ILE A 18 -10.60 0.19 -3.81
C ILE A 18 -11.43 0.00 -2.53
N ALA A 19 -12.73 0.26 -2.59
CA ALA A 19 -13.66 0.11 -1.45
C ALA A 19 -13.66 -1.32 -0.90
N THR A 20 -13.67 -2.32 -1.78
CA THR A 20 -13.60 -3.74 -1.37
C THR A 20 -12.32 -4.02 -0.58
N THR A 21 -11.18 -3.48 -1.04
CA THR A 21 -9.90 -3.65 -0.35
C THR A 21 -9.91 -2.93 1.00
N PHE A 22 -10.46 -1.72 1.06
CA PHE A 22 -10.56 -0.94 2.29
C PHE A 22 -11.39 -1.68 3.33
N ASN A 23 -12.58 -2.15 2.95
CA ASN A 23 -13.48 -2.89 3.83
C ASN A 23 -12.86 -4.21 4.35
N ASN A 24 -12.06 -4.89 3.53
CA ASN A 24 -11.34 -6.09 3.95
C ASN A 24 -10.27 -5.80 5.02
N ILE A 25 -9.72 -4.58 5.05
CA ILE A 25 -8.75 -4.15 6.06
C ILE A 25 -9.48 -3.67 7.33
N SER A 26 -10.45 -2.78 7.15
CA SER A 26 -11.30 -2.25 8.23
C SER A 26 -12.55 -1.60 7.62
N PRO A 27 -13.75 -1.86 8.16
CA PRO A 27 -14.96 -1.16 7.74
C PRO A 27 -14.84 0.37 7.88
N GLU A 28 -14.20 0.86 8.95
CA GLU A 28 -14.00 2.27 9.23
C GLU A 28 -13.15 2.97 8.17
N LEU A 29 -12.15 2.27 7.61
CA LEU A 29 -11.34 2.77 6.50
C LEU A 29 -12.20 3.07 5.26
N SER A 30 -13.33 2.40 5.08
CA SER A 30 -14.22 2.65 3.93
C SER A 30 -14.83 4.06 3.96
N HIS A 31 -15.09 4.63 5.15
CA HIS A 31 -15.58 6.01 5.27
C HIS A 31 -14.54 7.02 4.79
N THR A 32 -13.25 6.74 5.01
CA THR A 32 -12.16 7.56 4.49
C THR A 32 -12.19 7.67 2.97
N LEU A 33 -12.51 6.57 2.26
CA LEU A 33 -12.53 6.55 0.81
C LEU A 33 -13.56 7.54 0.25
N GLU A 34 -14.75 7.60 0.85
CA GLU A 34 -15.82 8.50 0.41
C GLU A 34 -15.39 9.97 0.44
N ASN A 35 -14.59 10.36 1.43
CA ASN A 35 -14.09 11.72 1.59
C ASN A 35 -12.99 12.08 0.57
N MET A 36 -12.25 11.10 0.06
CA MET A 36 -11.09 11.33 -0.79
C MET A 36 -11.23 10.85 -2.23
N LYS A 37 -12.29 10.10 -2.59
CA LYS A 37 -12.47 9.50 -3.93
C LYS A 37 -12.41 10.52 -5.07
N ASN A 38 -12.81 11.76 -4.83
CA ASN A 38 -12.78 12.82 -5.83
C ASN A 38 -11.36 13.31 -6.16
N LEU A 39 -10.42 13.01 -5.26
CA LEU A 39 -9.00 13.35 -5.37
C LEU A 39 -8.14 12.15 -5.80
N LEU A 40 -8.76 10.99 -6.05
CA LEU A 40 -8.08 9.80 -6.54
C LEU A 40 -8.09 9.75 -8.07
N TYR A 41 -6.89 9.64 -8.62
CA TYR A 41 -6.63 9.59 -10.05
C TYR A 41 -5.92 8.30 -10.42
N ILE A 42 -6.22 7.76 -11.59
CA ILE A 42 -5.61 6.57 -12.14
C ILE A 42 -4.71 6.94 -13.31
N LEU A 43 -3.51 6.37 -13.32
CA LEU A 43 -2.58 6.35 -14.44
C LEU A 43 -2.57 4.97 -15.07
N ILE A 44 -2.87 4.88 -16.36
CA ILE A 44 -2.81 3.65 -17.15
C ILE A 44 -1.76 3.85 -18.25
N ASN A 45 -0.73 3.00 -18.25
CA ASN A 45 0.28 2.95 -19.30
C ASN A 45 -0.10 1.86 -20.31
N ASN A 46 -0.30 2.24 -21.57
CA ASN A 46 -0.50 1.27 -22.66
C ASN A 46 0.84 0.81 -23.26
N SER A 47 1.78 0.37 -22.42
CA SER A 47 3.04 -0.21 -22.87
C SER A 47 2.94 -1.73 -22.92
N THR A 48 3.41 -2.33 -24.02
CA THR A 48 3.37 -3.79 -24.26
C THR A 48 4.51 -4.55 -23.59
N THR A 49 5.46 -3.87 -22.93
CA THR A 49 6.78 -4.45 -22.59
C THR A 49 7.07 -4.59 -21.10
N GLN A 50 6.22 -4.06 -20.20
CA GLN A 50 6.45 -4.12 -18.76
C GLN A 50 5.16 -4.44 -17.99
N LYS A 51 5.30 -5.03 -16.79
CA LYS A 51 4.17 -5.23 -15.85
C LYS A 51 3.73 -3.88 -15.28
N ASP A 52 3.15 -3.04 -16.13
CA ASP A 52 2.60 -1.75 -15.76
C ASP A 52 1.17 -1.97 -15.26
N TYR A 53 1.04 -2.07 -13.94
CA TYR A 53 -0.27 -2.06 -13.29
C TYR A 53 -0.80 -0.63 -13.22
N PRO A 54 -2.12 -0.41 -13.42
CA PRO A 54 -2.71 0.90 -13.23
C PRO A 54 -2.38 1.46 -11.85
N SER A 55 -1.80 2.65 -11.83
CA SER A 55 -1.33 3.31 -10.61
C SER A 55 -2.37 4.30 -10.12
N ILE A 56 -2.62 4.32 -8.81
CA ILE A 56 -3.54 5.26 -8.17
C ILE A 56 -2.71 6.35 -7.49
N TYR A 57 -3.11 7.58 -7.72
CA TYR A 57 -2.51 8.77 -7.17
C TYR A 57 -3.55 9.55 -6.38
N LEU A 58 -3.15 10.10 -5.25
CA LEU A 58 -3.91 11.08 -4.49
C LEU A 58 -3.37 12.47 -4.82
N ILE A 59 -4.22 13.35 -5.32
CA ILE A 59 -3.86 14.72 -5.67
C ILE A 59 -4.57 15.74 -4.78
N THR A 60 -4.17 16.99 -4.86
CA THR A 60 -4.85 18.11 -4.19
C THR A 60 -5.89 18.77 -5.10
N ASP A 61 -6.82 19.53 -4.53
CA ASP A 61 -7.78 20.33 -5.30
C ASP A 61 -7.10 21.31 -6.26
N GLN A 62 -5.95 21.87 -5.85
CA GLN A 62 -5.15 22.77 -6.69
C GLN A 62 -4.59 22.05 -7.92
N GLN A 63 -4.07 20.83 -7.72
CA GLN A 63 -3.59 19.99 -8.82
C GLN A 63 -4.74 19.56 -9.73
N GLN A 64 -5.92 19.24 -9.17
CA GLN A 64 -7.10 18.90 -9.95
C GLN A 64 -7.52 20.05 -10.89
N LYS A 65 -7.55 21.28 -10.38
CA LYS A 65 -7.85 22.47 -11.21
C LYS A 65 -6.84 22.63 -12.35
N LEU A 66 -5.55 22.53 -12.04
CA LEU A 66 -4.47 22.60 -13.04
C LEU A 66 -4.62 21.52 -14.12
N LEU A 67 -4.97 20.30 -13.72
CA LEU A 67 -5.16 19.18 -14.65
C LEU A 67 -6.34 19.40 -15.60
N ASN A 68 -7.43 19.97 -15.10
CA ASN A 68 -8.61 20.27 -15.91
C ASN A 68 -8.35 21.37 -16.95
N GLU A 69 -7.41 22.27 -16.68
CA GLU A 69 -7.00 23.35 -17.59
C GLU A 69 -5.91 22.91 -18.58
N THR A 70 -5.27 21.75 -18.36
CA THR A 70 -4.10 21.31 -19.13
C THR A 70 -4.48 20.42 -20.32
N ILE A 71 -3.96 20.73 -21.51
CA ILE A 71 -4.18 19.96 -22.75
C ILE A 71 -3.32 18.68 -22.79
N ILE A 72 -2.34 18.56 -21.89
CA ILE A 72 -1.21 17.61 -21.96
C ILE A 72 -1.41 16.38 -21.04
N ILE A 73 -2.65 15.94 -20.83
CA ILE A 73 -2.97 14.83 -19.92
C ILE A 73 -2.27 13.52 -20.30
N ASN A 74 -2.01 13.31 -21.59
CA ASN A 74 -1.33 12.14 -22.14
C ASN A 74 0.20 12.12 -21.90
N LEU A 75 0.80 13.21 -21.42
CA LEU A 75 2.23 13.25 -21.05
C LEU A 75 2.46 13.14 -19.54
N ILE A 76 1.41 12.97 -18.73
CA ILE A 76 1.55 12.85 -17.28
C ILE A 76 2.18 11.48 -16.93
N TYR A 77 3.31 11.51 -16.24
CA TYR A 77 4.00 10.32 -15.74
C TYR A 77 3.63 10.00 -14.28
N SER A 78 3.33 11.02 -13.50
CA SER A 78 2.88 10.93 -12.10
C SER A 78 2.32 12.28 -11.67
N ALA A 79 1.47 12.30 -10.64
CA ALA A 79 0.99 13.52 -10.02
C ALA A 79 0.63 13.27 -8.55
N GLY A 80 0.93 14.22 -7.67
CA GLY A 80 0.60 14.08 -6.25
C GLY A 80 1.32 12.91 -5.57
N LEU A 81 0.62 12.27 -4.64
CA LEU A 81 1.10 11.15 -3.85
C LEU A 81 0.77 9.82 -4.54
N TYR A 82 1.77 8.97 -4.78
CA TYR A 82 1.50 7.60 -5.19
C TYR A 82 0.76 6.89 -4.06
N PHE A 83 -0.49 6.49 -4.32
CA PHE A 83 -1.38 5.94 -3.30
C PHE A 83 -1.42 4.40 -3.35
N GLY A 84 -1.21 3.81 -4.53
CA GLY A 84 -1.13 2.37 -4.70
C GLY A 84 -1.29 1.94 -6.15
N PHE A 85 -1.66 0.69 -6.39
CA PHE A 85 -1.93 0.20 -7.74
C PHE A 85 -3.03 -0.85 -7.76
N LEU A 86 -3.66 -1.01 -8.93
CA LEU A 86 -4.67 -2.04 -9.18
C LEU A 86 -4.06 -3.22 -9.92
N LYS A 87 -4.28 -4.43 -9.41
CA LYS A 87 -3.83 -5.66 -10.06
C LYS A 87 -4.86 -6.76 -9.87
N LYS A 88 -5.34 -7.31 -11.00
CA LYS A 88 -6.30 -8.42 -11.01
C LYS A 88 -7.56 -8.16 -10.15
N GLY A 89 -8.09 -6.94 -10.21
CA GLY A 89 -9.29 -6.55 -9.46
C GLY A 89 -9.07 -6.32 -7.96
N ILE A 90 -7.82 -6.19 -7.52
CA ILE A 90 -7.47 -5.89 -6.12
C ILE A 90 -6.64 -4.60 -6.09
N PHE A 91 -6.94 -3.73 -5.14
CA PHE A 91 -6.11 -2.56 -4.85
C PHE A 91 -5.00 -2.94 -3.87
N TYR A 92 -3.79 -2.47 -4.14
CA TYR A 92 -2.63 -2.66 -3.29
C TYR A 92 -2.14 -1.29 -2.85
N PHE A 93 -2.16 -1.07 -1.54
CA PHE A 93 -1.61 0.14 -0.94
C PHE A 93 -0.11 0.28 -1.23
N SER A 94 0.29 1.53 -1.46
CA SER A 94 1.69 1.96 -1.34
C SER A 94 2.05 2.25 0.12
N ILE A 95 3.35 2.30 0.43
CA ILE A 95 3.81 2.71 1.76
C ILE A 95 3.45 4.18 1.98
N GLU A 96 3.63 5.00 0.96
CA GLU A 96 3.37 6.44 0.95
C GLU A 96 1.90 6.76 1.22
N GLY A 97 0.98 6.05 0.57
CA GLY A 97 -0.47 6.20 0.77
C GLY A 97 -0.89 5.86 2.20
N VAL A 98 -0.34 4.79 2.77
CA VAL A 98 -0.62 4.40 4.15
C VAL A 98 -0.02 5.38 5.15
N GLU A 99 1.22 5.82 4.93
CA GLU A 99 1.84 6.85 5.77
C GLU A 99 1.03 8.15 5.76
N TYR A 100 0.50 8.55 4.60
CA TYR A 100 -0.36 9.71 4.49
C TYR A 100 -1.63 9.56 5.33
N LEU A 101 -2.27 8.38 5.29
CA LEU A 101 -3.46 8.11 6.11
C LEU A 101 -3.16 8.21 7.60
N CYS A 102 -2.07 7.61 8.06
CA CYS A 102 -1.70 7.61 9.48
C CYS A 102 -1.24 8.99 9.97
N LYS A 103 -0.33 9.66 9.23
CA LYS A 103 0.27 10.94 9.66
C LYS A 103 -0.74 12.08 9.71
N ASN A 104 -1.76 12.06 8.85
CA ASN A 104 -2.81 13.07 8.84
C ASN A 104 -4.01 12.72 9.74
N GLY A 105 -3.92 11.64 10.53
CA GLY A 105 -5.01 11.20 11.42
C GLY A 105 -6.27 10.77 10.68
N ILE A 106 -6.17 10.47 9.38
CA ILE A 106 -7.30 10.08 8.54
C ILE A 106 -7.73 8.64 8.87
N PHE A 107 -6.75 7.75 9.08
CA PHE A 107 -6.97 6.39 9.56
C PHE A 107 -5.74 5.86 10.29
N THR A 108 -5.91 5.49 11.55
CA THR A 108 -4.82 5.07 12.46
C THR A 108 -4.89 3.62 12.91
N ASP A 109 -6.00 2.94 12.63
CA ASP A 109 -6.35 1.65 13.26
C ASP A 109 -5.85 0.43 12.48
N PHE A 110 -4.83 0.61 11.64
CA PHE A 110 -4.19 -0.51 10.99
C PHE A 110 -3.54 -1.44 12.01
N LYS A 111 -3.57 -2.74 11.73
CA LYS A 111 -2.87 -3.74 12.56
C LYS A 111 -1.35 -3.56 12.43
N GLN A 112 -0.67 -3.50 13.56
CA GLN A 112 0.76 -3.15 13.66
C GLN A 112 1.61 -4.35 14.08
N LEU A 113 2.63 -4.69 13.29
CA LEU A 113 3.64 -5.69 13.60
C LEU A 113 5.00 -5.01 13.80
N HIS A 114 5.51 -5.03 15.04
CA HIS A 114 6.80 -4.42 15.36
C HIS A 114 7.91 -5.45 15.24
N LEU A 115 8.99 -5.06 14.58
CA LEU A 115 10.16 -5.90 14.37
C LEU A 115 11.26 -5.66 15.40
N THR A 116 12.11 -6.67 15.58
CA THR A 116 13.42 -6.52 16.22
C THR A 116 14.38 -5.78 15.27
N LYS A 117 15.51 -5.28 15.79
CA LYS A 117 16.53 -4.60 14.95
C LYS A 117 17.06 -5.51 13.82
N GLY A 118 17.25 -6.79 14.11
CA GLY A 118 17.66 -7.77 13.10
C GLY A 118 16.55 -8.06 12.09
N GLY A 119 15.30 -8.11 12.55
CA GLY A 119 14.11 -8.27 11.71
C GLY A 119 13.91 -7.12 10.75
N GLU A 120 14.01 -5.88 11.23
CA GLU A 120 13.94 -4.66 10.43
C GLU A 120 14.95 -4.70 9.28
N LYS A 121 16.24 -4.95 9.60
CA LYS A 121 17.29 -5.05 8.59
C LYS A 121 16.92 -6.09 7.53
N ALA A 122 16.55 -7.31 7.94
CA ALA A 122 16.19 -8.38 7.00
C ALA A 122 14.99 -8.00 6.13
N PHE A 123 13.95 -7.41 6.71
CA PHE A 123 12.75 -6.97 6.02
C PHE A 123 13.05 -5.89 4.96
N LEU A 124 13.88 -4.90 5.30
CA LEU A 124 14.40 -3.86 4.39
C LEU A 124 15.38 -4.40 3.32
N TYR A 125 15.67 -5.70 3.29
CA TYR A 125 16.32 -6.38 2.16
C TYR A 125 15.34 -7.19 1.30
N GLY A 126 14.03 -7.09 1.57
CA GLY A 126 12.98 -7.80 0.83
C GLY A 126 12.66 -9.18 1.39
N ASN A 127 13.14 -9.54 2.59
CA ASN A 127 12.79 -10.82 3.20
C ASN A 127 11.40 -10.78 3.84
N ASN A 128 10.76 -11.96 3.90
CA ASN A 128 9.57 -12.18 4.71
C ASN A 128 9.90 -12.07 6.21
N VAL A 129 8.88 -11.77 7.02
CA VAL A 129 9.02 -11.70 8.47
C VAL A 129 8.96 -13.12 9.02
N LEU A 130 10.02 -13.55 9.71
CA LEU A 130 10.05 -14.80 10.46
C LEU A 130 9.59 -14.57 11.90
N LYS A 131 9.08 -15.60 12.58
CA LYS A 131 8.64 -15.50 14.00
C LYS A 131 9.68 -14.84 14.90
N LYS A 132 10.97 -15.21 14.78
CA LYS A 132 12.07 -14.62 15.57
C LYS A 132 12.32 -13.13 15.33
N MET A 133 11.80 -12.59 14.22
CA MET A 133 11.92 -11.18 13.86
C MET A 133 10.86 -10.32 14.54
N VAL A 134 9.79 -10.94 15.05
CA VAL A 134 8.66 -10.24 15.67
C VAL A 134 9.00 -9.85 17.11
N ARG A 135 8.88 -8.55 17.41
CA ARG A 135 8.97 -8.00 18.77
C ARG A 135 7.59 -7.91 19.43
N LYS A 136 6.59 -7.47 18.68
CA LYS A 136 5.20 -7.30 19.15
C LYS A 136 4.26 -7.53 17.96
N SER A 137 3.20 -8.29 18.16
CA SER A 137 2.14 -8.53 17.18
C SER A 137 0.78 -8.01 17.68
N PRO A 138 -0.19 -7.79 16.79
CA PRO A 138 -1.56 -7.46 17.17
C PRO A 138 -2.19 -8.56 18.01
N ASN A 139 -3.11 -8.19 18.91
CA ASN A 139 -3.81 -9.14 19.79
C ASN A 139 -4.94 -9.91 19.10
N ASN A 140 -5.40 -9.50 17.91
CA ASN A 140 -6.52 -10.08 17.18
C ASN A 140 -6.12 -10.41 15.73
N LEU A 141 -4.99 -11.09 15.60
CA LEU A 141 -4.41 -11.42 14.30
C LEU A 141 -5.11 -12.63 13.67
N LYS A 142 -5.48 -12.48 12.41
CA LYS A 142 -6.03 -13.49 11.52
C LYS A 142 -5.07 -13.70 10.34
N GLU A 143 -5.17 -14.86 9.73
CA GLU A 143 -4.47 -15.11 8.48
C GLU A 143 -4.96 -14.12 7.41
N LYS A 144 -4.04 -13.67 6.56
CA LYS A 144 -4.29 -12.68 5.49
C LYS A 144 -4.62 -11.26 5.96
N ASP A 145 -4.54 -10.97 7.25
CA ASP A 145 -4.63 -9.60 7.75
C ASP A 145 -3.55 -8.72 7.11
N PHE A 146 -3.94 -7.50 6.74
CA PHE A 146 -3.03 -6.44 6.33
C PHE A 146 -2.28 -5.88 7.55
N LEU A 147 -0.97 -5.74 7.42
CA LEU A 147 -0.08 -5.35 8.51
C LEU A 147 0.78 -4.16 8.12
N LEU A 148 0.80 -3.15 8.99
CA LEU A 148 1.90 -2.19 9.03
C LEU A 148 3.08 -2.86 9.70
N ILE A 149 4.23 -2.79 9.05
CA ILE A 149 5.48 -3.30 9.59
C ILE A 149 6.23 -2.12 10.16
N LEU A 150 6.47 -2.14 11.47
CA LEU A 150 7.13 -1.07 12.19
C LEU A 150 8.49 -1.51 12.74
N ASN A 151 9.41 -0.57 12.83
CA ASN A 151 10.66 -0.77 13.55
C ASN A 151 10.50 -0.52 15.06
N ARG A 152 11.63 -0.41 15.77
CA ARG A 152 11.64 -0.28 17.24
C ARG A 152 11.23 1.10 17.75
N ILE A 153 11.21 2.10 16.87
CA ILE A 153 10.85 3.50 17.17
C ILE A 153 9.51 3.88 16.53
N ASP A 154 8.70 2.87 16.19
CA ASP A 154 7.36 3.03 15.60
C ASP A 154 7.34 3.76 14.24
N GLU A 155 8.43 3.64 13.48
CA GLU A 155 8.45 4.05 12.07
C GLU A 155 7.93 2.90 11.18
N ILE A 156 7.03 3.22 10.25
CA ILE A 156 6.57 2.30 9.20
C ILE A 156 7.75 2.00 8.26
N VAL A 157 8.20 0.75 8.22
CA VAL A 157 9.27 0.28 7.31
C VAL A 157 8.73 -0.45 6.10
N GLY A 158 7.44 -0.81 6.11
CA GLY A 158 6.72 -1.34 4.95
C GLY A 158 5.40 -1.99 5.31
N LEU A 159 4.89 -2.80 4.38
CA LEU A 159 3.59 -3.45 4.45
C LEU A 159 3.74 -4.97 4.34
N GLY A 160 2.90 -5.69 5.06
CA GLY A 160 2.89 -7.14 5.06
C GLY A 160 1.49 -7.74 5.10
N ILE A 161 1.43 -9.05 4.85
CA ILE A 161 0.22 -9.87 4.99
C ILE A 161 0.52 -11.01 5.96
N SER A 162 -0.32 -11.16 6.97
CA SER A 162 -0.18 -12.22 7.96
C SER A 162 -0.28 -13.62 7.32
N GLN A 163 0.56 -14.55 7.76
CA GLN A 163 0.45 -15.99 7.46
C GLN A 163 -0.05 -16.79 8.66
N VAL A 164 -0.37 -16.10 9.76
CA VAL A 164 -0.67 -16.73 11.04
C VAL A 164 -1.91 -16.09 11.65
N ASN A 165 -2.52 -16.81 12.59
CA ASN A 165 -3.61 -16.31 13.42
C ASN A 165 -3.24 -16.51 14.90
N ASN A 166 -4.00 -15.91 15.82
CA ASN A 166 -3.72 -16.01 17.26
C ASN A 166 -3.56 -17.44 17.78
N GLU A 167 -4.31 -18.40 17.24
CA GLU A 167 -4.29 -19.81 17.66
C GLU A 167 -2.97 -20.50 17.25
N THR A 168 -2.43 -20.11 16.09
CA THR A 168 -1.22 -20.72 15.51
C THR A 168 0.07 -20.03 15.95
N ILE A 169 0.00 -18.78 16.42
CA ILE A 169 1.16 -17.96 16.83
C ILE A 169 2.05 -18.64 17.88
N LEU A 170 1.48 -19.48 18.76
CA LEU A 170 2.22 -20.20 19.80
C LEU A 170 2.92 -21.46 19.27
N ASN A 171 2.42 -22.04 18.18
CA ASN A 171 2.89 -23.32 17.64
C ASN A 171 3.95 -23.17 16.54
N ILE A 172 4.11 -21.98 15.99
CA ILE A 172 5.11 -21.69 14.95
C ILE A 172 6.53 -21.61 15.53
N LYS A 173 7.48 -22.17 14.80
CA LYS A 173 8.90 -22.19 15.16
C LYS A 173 9.55 -20.84 14.86
N PRO A 174 10.69 -20.50 15.48
CA PRO A 174 11.38 -19.23 15.28
C PRO A 174 11.70 -18.87 13.81
N ASN A 175 11.91 -19.88 12.95
CA ASN A 175 12.24 -19.69 11.54
C ASN A 175 11.04 -19.79 10.60
N ASP A 176 9.84 -20.03 11.12
CA ASP A 176 8.63 -20.09 10.30
C ASP A 176 8.21 -18.68 9.88
N VAL A 177 7.60 -18.59 8.70
CA VAL A 177 7.11 -17.34 8.14
C VAL A 177 5.91 -16.85 8.94
N PHE A 178 6.03 -15.68 9.53
CA PHE A 178 4.97 -14.99 10.27
C PHE A 178 4.13 -14.09 9.35
N ALA A 179 4.80 -13.33 8.47
CA ALA A 179 4.15 -12.46 7.51
C ALA A 179 4.94 -12.38 6.19
N ILE A 180 4.22 -12.25 5.09
CA ILE A 180 4.78 -12.02 3.76
C ILE A 180 5.08 -10.54 3.59
N ASN A 181 6.27 -10.22 3.07
CA ASN A 181 6.63 -8.86 2.67
C ASN A 181 5.92 -8.51 1.36
N ILE A 182 5.10 -7.45 1.39
CA ILE A 182 4.42 -6.91 0.20
C ILE A 182 5.19 -5.73 -0.38
N SER A 183 5.65 -4.83 0.49
CA SER A 183 6.49 -3.70 0.13
C SER A 183 7.35 -3.31 1.33
N ASP A 184 8.56 -2.84 1.05
CA ASP A 184 9.47 -2.33 2.07
C ASP A 184 10.19 -1.09 1.55
N LYS A 185 10.53 -0.18 2.47
CA LYS A 185 11.25 1.05 2.15
C LYS A 185 12.62 0.79 1.52
N GLY A 186 13.27 -0.34 1.78
CA GLY A 186 14.56 -0.63 1.13
C GLY A 186 14.45 -0.82 -0.38
N GLN A 187 13.24 -1.01 -0.93
CA GLN A 187 13.04 -1.28 -2.35
C GLN A 187 13.57 -0.18 -3.26
N TYR A 188 13.55 1.10 -2.85
CA TYR A 188 14.05 2.21 -3.67
C TYR A 188 15.56 2.15 -3.92
N LEU A 189 16.33 1.48 -3.04
CA LEU A 189 17.76 1.26 -3.20
C LEU A 189 18.09 0.03 -4.06
N ARG A 190 17.17 -0.94 -4.12
CA ARG A 190 17.40 -2.24 -4.77
C ARG A 190 16.89 -2.29 -6.21
N LYS A 191 15.85 -1.54 -6.53
CA LYS A 191 15.33 -1.47 -7.90
C LYS A 191 16.13 -0.47 -8.71
N LYS A 192 16.48 -0.87 -9.93
CA LYS A 192 17.03 0.05 -10.93
C LYS A 192 15.98 1.13 -11.21
N GLN A 193 16.40 2.39 -11.09
CA GLN A 193 15.59 3.56 -11.43
C GLN A 193 15.50 3.72 -12.94
#